data_AF-A0A840PHH9-F1
#
_entry.id   AF-A0A840PHH9-F1
#
_cell.length_a   1.000
_cell.length_b   1.000
_cell.length_c   1.000
_cell.angle_alpha   90.00
_cell.angle_beta   90.00
_cell.angle_gamma   90.00
#
_symmetry.space_group_name_H-M   'P 1'
#
loop_
_entity.id
_entity.type
_entity.pdbx_description
1 polymer ?
#
loop_
_entity_poly.entity_id
_entity_poly.type
_entity_poly.pdbx_seq_one_letter_code
_entity_poly.pdbx_strand_id
1 'polypeptide(L)'
;MVQYTYRFEKLLTIREQEKQQTEMAYKESVRSFEKVATQLYELLKKKENLIEYQNERLKNGLTIDEIHHFAKFIDSLEHTIDEVQQKVKQARVKMQWYEQKLVEKNLEVRKYEKMREKDYSAFQEEQNRLEAQHLDEISSLMYNKKIFR
;
A
#
# COMPACT_ATOMS: atom_id res chain seq x y z
N MET A 1 34.88 -8.67 -19.80
CA MET A 1 34.13 -8.70 -18.53
C MET A 1 32.80 -9.36 -18.79
N VAL A 2 32.49 -10.44 -18.06
CA VAL A 2 31.20 -11.13 -18.18
C VAL A 2 30.13 -10.26 -17.53
N GLN A 3 29.02 -10.00 -18.24
CA GLN A 3 27.92 -9.20 -17.72
C GLN A 3 27.05 -10.07 -16.80
N TYR A 4 26.87 -9.65 -15.54
CA TYR A 4 25.97 -10.32 -14.61
C TYR A 4 24.52 -10.21 -15.09
N THR A 5 23.83 -11.35 -15.14
CA THR A 5 22.40 -11.41 -15.45
C THR A 5 21.71 -12.28 -14.42
N TYR A 6 20.80 -11.68 -13.64
CA TYR A 6 20.04 -12.42 -12.66
C TYR A 6 19.01 -13.32 -13.33
N ARG A 7 19.00 -14.62 -12.97
CA ARG A 7 18.13 -15.62 -13.61
C ARG A 7 16.64 -15.32 -13.46
N PHE A 8 16.24 -14.62 -12.40
CA PHE A 8 14.84 -14.27 -12.13
C PHE A 8 14.50 -12.80 -12.41
N GLU A 9 15.31 -12.08 -13.19
CA GLU A 9 15.10 -10.64 -13.45
C GLU A 9 13.71 -10.35 -14.02
N LYS A 10 13.27 -11.09 -15.05
CA LYS A 10 11.92 -10.95 -15.62
C LYS A 10 10.80 -11.19 -14.60
N LEU A 11 10.99 -12.16 -13.71
CA LEU A 11 10.02 -12.47 -12.68
C LEU A 11 9.96 -11.36 -11.63
N LEU A 12 11.12 -10.82 -11.23
CA LEU A 12 11.20 -9.67 -10.32
C LEU A 12 10.46 -8.46 -10.91
N THR A 13 10.69 -8.13 -12.18
CA THR A 13 9.97 -7.03 -12.86
C THR A 13 8.45 -7.22 -12.84
N ILE A 14 7.95 -8.44 -13.11
CA ILE A 14 6.51 -8.74 -13.05
C ILE A 14 5.98 -8.54 -11.63
N ARG A 15 6.70 -8.99 -10.60
CA ARG A 15 6.29 -8.82 -9.19
C ARG A 15 6.29 -7.35 -8.76
N GLU A 16 7.24 -6.56 -9.24
CA GLU A 16 7.26 -5.12 -9.00
C GLU A 16 6.06 -4.42 -9.64
N GLN A 17 5.68 -4.82 -10.86
CA GLN A 17 4.47 -4.31 -11.52
C GLN A 17 3.20 -4.71 -10.76
N GLU A 18 3.07 -5.97 -10.32
CA GLU A 18 1.94 -6.43 -9.49
C GLU A 18 1.85 -5.64 -8.17
N LYS A 19 3.00 -5.36 -7.53
CA LYS A 19 3.07 -4.52 -6.33
C LYS A 19 2.56 -3.11 -6.63
N GLN A 20 3.02 -2.48 -7.71
CA GLN A 20 2.58 -1.13 -8.11
C GLN A 20 1.07 -1.08 -8.37
N GLN A 21 0.52 -2.08 -9.07
CA GLN A 21 -0.93 -2.18 -9.30
C GLN A 21 -1.70 -2.31 -7.98
N THR A 22 -1.21 -3.14 -7.06
CA THR A 22 -1.81 -3.32 -5.73
C THR A 22 -1.73 -2.03 -4.90
N GLU A 23 -0.62 -1.29 -5.00
CA GLU A 23 -0.43 -0.01 -4.33
C GLU A 23 -1.40 1.05 -4.87
N MET A 24 -1.62 1.11 -6.18
CA MET A 24 -2.61 1.99 -6.80
C MET A 24 -4.03 1.65 -6.32
N ALA A 25 -4.40 0.37 -6.31
CA ALA A 25 -5.70 -0.07 -5.83
C ALA A 25 -5.91 0.22 -4.33
N TYR A 26 -4.85 0.08 -3.52
CA TYR A 26 -4.88 0.50 -2.12
C TYR A 26 -5.13 2.00 -1.99
N LYS A 27 -4.38 2.85 -2.70
CA LYS A 27 -4.58 4.31 -2.68
C LYS A 27 -6.00 4.72 -3.11
N GLU A 28 -6.56 4.04 -4.10
CA GLU A 28 -7.95 4.27 -4.51
C GLU A 28 -8.93 3.86 -3.41
N SER A 29 -8.71 2.71 -2.75
CA SER A 29 -9.54 2.26 -1.63
C SER A 29 -9.52 3.23 -0.43
N VAL A 30 -8.35 3.82 -0.13
CA VAL A 30 -8.19 4.85 0.90
C VAL A 30 -9.02 6.09 0.54
N ARG A 31 -8.88 6.60 -0.70
CA ARG A 31 -9.67 7.76 -1.17
C ARG A 31 -11.17 7.50 -1.11
N SER A 32 -11.61 6.30 -1.49
CA SER A 32 -13.03 5.91 -1.39
C SER A 32 -13.49 5.86 0.06
N PHE A 33 -12.66 5.35 0.98
CA PHE A 33 -12.98 5.31 2.40
C PHE A 33 -13.07 6.74 2.97
N GLU A 34 -12.08 7.59 2.69
CA GLU A 34 -12.07 9.00 3.12
C GLU A 34 -13.31 9.75 2.63
N LYS A 35 -13.69 9.58 1.36
CA LYS A 35 -14.88 10.22 0.80
C LYS A 35 -16.16 9.87 1.56
N VAL A 36 -16.37 8.58 1.83
CA VAL A 36 -17.58 8.11 2.53
C VAL A 36 -17.52 8.48 4.03
N ALA A 37 -16.33 8.44 4.65
CA ALA A 37 -16.14 8.85 6.03
C ALA A 37 -16.40 10.36 6.23
N THR A 38 -15.94 11.20 5.29
CA THR A 38 -16.25 12.64 5.29
C THR A 38 -17.75 12.88 5.13
N GLN A 39 -18.42 12.13 4.24
CA GLN A 39 -19.88 12.23 4.12
C GLN A 39 -20.59 11.87 5.43
N LEU A 40 -20.14 10.82 6.13
CA LEU A 40 -20.67 10.46 7.44
C LEU A 40 -20.48 11.59 8.46
N TYR A 41 -19.28 12.17 8.50
CA TYR A 41 -18.96 13.29 9.39
C TYR A 41 -19.89 14.49 9.16
N GLU A 42 -20.10 14.89 7.90
CA GLU A 42 -20.99 16.00 7.56
C GLU A 42 -22.45 15.72 7.98
N LEU A 43 -22.92 14.47 7.82
CA LEU A 43 -24.27 14.08 8.26
C LEU A 43 -24.43 14.13 9.77
N LEU A 44 -23.44 13.65 10.53
CA LEU A 44 -23.43 13.72 11.98
C LEU A 44 -23.41 15.16 12.46
N LYS A 45 -22.59 16.01 11.86
CA LYS A 45 -22.53 17.44 12.18
C LYS A 45 -23.85 18.15 11.85
N LYS A 46 -24.48 17.80 10.73
CA LYS A 46 -25.81 18.31 10.38
C LYS A 46 -26.87 17.91 11.42
N LYS A 47 -26.80 16.68 11.94
CA LYS A 47 -27.71 16.21 13.00
C LYS A 47 -27.52 17.02 14.28
N GLU A 48 -26.27 17.22 14.70
CA GLU A 48 -25.92 18.00 15.88
C GLU A 48 -26.46 19.44 15.79
N ASN A 49 -26.19 20.13 14.67
CA ASN A 49 -26.68 21.50 14.44
C ASN A 49 -28.22 21.57 14.45
N LEU A 50 -28.91 20.55 13.95
CA LEU A 50 -30.36 20.54 13.90
C LEU A 50 -30.98 20.33 15.29
N ILE A 51 -30.37 19.48 16.12
CA ILE A 51 -30.77 19.28 17.52
C ILE A 51 -30.56 20.57 18.32
N GLU A 52 -29.42 21.23 18.11
CA GLU A 52 -29.14 22.53 18.75
C GLU A 52 -30.18 23.58 18.34
N TYR A 53 -30.46 23.70 17.04
CA TYR A 53 -31.49 24.60 16.53
C TYR A 53 -32.88 24.32 17.13
N GLN A 54 -33.27 23.05 17.21
CA GLN A 54 -34.55 22.64 17.81
C GLN A 54 -34.60 23.05 19.30
N ASN A 55 -33.51 22.81 20.05
CA ASN A 55 -33.42 23.18 21.46
C ASN A 55 -33.52 24.70 21.68
N GLU A 56 -32.96 25.51 20.80
CA GLU A 56 -33.12 26.96 20.86
C GLU A 56 -34.56 27.38 20.57
N ARG A 57 -35.20 26.79 19.56
CA ARG A 57 -36.60 27.09 19.22
C ARG A 57 -37.58 26.67 20.31
N LEU A 58 -37.34 25.54 20.98
CA LEU A 58 -38.13 25.09 22.13
C LEU A 58 -38.18 26.12 23.26
N LYS A 59 -37.11 26.90 23.48
CA LYS A 59 -37.07 27.95 24.52
C LYS A 59 -38.06 29.10 24.24
N ASN A 60 -38.36 29.36 22.97
CA ASN A 60 -39.23 30.46 22.54
C ASN A 60 -40.68 30.01 22.27
N GLY A 61 -40.96 28.72 22.40
CA GLY A 61 -42.24 28.09 22.07
C GLY A 61 -42.30 27.61 20.62
N LEU A 62 -42.78 26.38 20.44
CA LEU A 62 -42.99 25.74 19.13
C LEU A 62 -44.43 25.25 19.03
N THR A 63 -44.97 25.24 17.81
CA THR A 63 -46.23 24.57 17.54
C THR A 63 -46.05 23.05 17.51
N ILE A 64 -47.14 22.31 17.74
CA ILE A 64 -47.13 20.83 17.72
C ILE A 64 -46.72 20.31 16.34
N ASP A 65 -47.17 20.97 15.26
CA ASP A 65 -46.81 20.62 13.88
C ASP A 65 -45.31 20.76 13.61
N GLU A 66 -44.68 21.83 14.08
CA GLU A 66 -43.23 22.03 13.95
C GLU A 66 -42.44 20.95 14.69
N ILE A 67 -42.85 20.61 15.93
CA ILE A 67 -42.21 19.55 16.71
C ILE A 67 -42.29 18.21 15.95
N HIS A 68 -43.44 17.90 15.38
CA HIS A 68 -43.63 16.67 14.62
C HIS A 68 -42.81 16.65 13.33
N HIS A 69 -42.66 17.80 12.66
CA HIS A 69 -41.82 17.93 11.47
C HIS A 69 -40.34 17.71 11.79
N PHE A 70 -39.82 18.30 12.88
CA PHE A 70 -38.44 18.09 13.32
C PHE A 70 -38.17 16.63 13.66
N ALA A 71 -39.07 15.97 14.38
CA ALA A 71 -38.92 14.55 14.72
C ALA A 71 -38.80 13.68 13.46
N LYS A 72 -39.69 13.84 12.49
CA LYS A 72 -39.62 13.12 11.21
C LYS A 72 -38.32 13.39 10.45
N PHE A 73 -37.84 14.63 10.47
CA PHE A 73 -36.61 14.99 9.81
C PHE A 73 -35.39 14.36 10.48
N ILE A 74 -35.32 14.38 11.82
CA ILE A 74 -34.27 13.70 12.59
C ILE A 74 -34.28 12.20 12.29
N ASP A 75 -35.44 11.55 12.32
CA ASP A 75 -35.57 10.12 12.02
C ASP A 75 -35.03 9.81 10.61
N SER A 76 -35.39 10.62 9.60
CA SER A 76 -34.90 10.44 8.23
C SER A 76 -33.38 10.63 8.11
N LEU A 77 -32.82 11.55 8.90
CA LEU A 77 -31.38 11.81 8.95
C LEU A 77 -30.65 10.66 9.64
N GLU A 78 -31.22 10.08 10.69
CA GLU A 78 -30.68 8.90 11.37
C GLU A 78 -30.65 7.69 10.44
N HIS A 79 -31.71 7.41 9.70
CA HIS A 79 -31.72 6.34 8.69
C HIS A 79 -30.62 6.54 7.65
N THR A 80 -30.43 7.77 7.18
CA THR A 80 -29.37 8.11 6.22
C THR A 80 -27.98 7.90 6.83
N ILE A 81 -27.78 8.29 8.09
CA ILE A 81 -26.53 8.09 8.83
C ILE A 81 -26.23 6.60 8.95
N ASP A 82 -27.20 5.77 9.32
CA ASP A 82 -27.02 4.33 9.48
C ASP A 82 -26.61 3.67 8.16
N GLU A 83 -27.25 4.03 7.05
CA GLU A 83 -26.85 3.56 5.72
C GLU A 83 -25.41 3.94 5.36
N VAL A 84 -25.03 5.19 5.61
CA VAL A 84 -23.68 5.69 5.31
C VAL A 84 -22.65 5.03 6.24
N GLN A 85 -22.97 4.78 7.50
CA GLN A 85 -22.11 4.04 8.42
C GLN A 85 -21.82 2.62 7.91
N GLN A 86 -22.81 1.91 7.35
CA GLN A 86 -22.56 0.62 6.73
C GLN A 86 -21.64 0.73 5.52
N LYS A 87 -21.80 1.78 4.69
CA LYS A 87 -20.90 2.05 3.55
C LYS A 87 -19.47 2.35 4.03
N VAL A 88 -19.29 3.12 5.11
CA VAL A 88 -17.97 3.37 5.72
C VAL A 88 -17.33 2.05 6.18
N LYS A 89 -18.10 1.19 6.86
CA LYS A 89 -17.62 -0.12 7.32
C LYS A 89 -17.17 -0.99 6.14
N GLN A 90 -17.96 -1.05 5.07
CA GLN A 90 -17.61 -1.79 3.84
C GLN A 90 -16.34 -1.22 3.18
N ALA A 91 -16.25 0.10 3.04
CA ALA A 91 -15.08 0.77 2.48
C ALA A 91 -13.82 0.51 3.32
N ARG A 92 -13.95 0.50 4.65
CA ARG A 92 -12.86 0.19 5.58
C ARG A 92 -12.37 -1.25 5.41
N VAL A 93 -13.28 -2.22 5.33
CA VAL A 93 -12.92 -3.63 5.10
C VAL A 93 -12.19 -3.79 3.77
N LYS A 94 -12.70 -3.15 2.70
CA LYS A 94 -12.06 -3.16 1.39
C LYS A 94 -10.65 -2.57 1.45
N MET A 95 -10.47 -1.43 2.13
CA MET A 95 -9.18 -0.79 2.31
C MET A 95 -8.18 -1.70 3.05
N GLN A 96 -8.60 -2.30 4.17
CA GLN A 96 -7.77 -3.22 4.96
C GLN A 96 -7.37 -4.46 4.15
N TRP A 97 -8.26 -4.96 3.28
CA TRP A 97 -7.94 -6.07 2.40
C TRP A 97 -6.82 -5.72 1.40
N TYR A 98 -6.88 -4.55 0.78
CA TYR A 98 -5.82 -4.08 -0.11
C TYR A 98 -4.51 -3.80 0.64
N GLU A 99 -4.59 -3.29 1.86
CA GLU A 99 -3.42 -3.09 2.73
C GLU A 99 -2.69 -4.42 2.97
N GLN A 100 -3.41 -5.47 3.38
CA GLN A 100 -2.84 -6.80 3.59
C GLN A 100 -2.23 -7.36 2.30
N LYS A 101 -2.94 -7.23 1.17
CA LYS A 101 -2.43 -7.66 -0.15
C LYS A 101 -1.15 -6.94 -0.54
N LEU A 102 -1.05 -5.64 -0.25
CA LEU A 102 0.15 -4.86 -0.52
C LEU A 102 1.34 -5.33 0.34
N VAL A 103 1.09 -5.68 1.61
CA VAL A 103 2.12 -6.26 2.48
C VAL A 103 2.63 -7.60 1.93
N GLU A 104 1.73 -8.50 1.50
CA GLU A 104 2.09 -9.77 0.87
C GLU A 104 2.98 -9.55 -0.37
N LYS A 105 2.58 -8.63 -1.26
CA LYS A 105 3.33 -8.33 -2.49
C LYS A 105 4.68 -7.67 -2.23
N ASN A 106 4.76 -6.79 -1.24
CA ASN A 106 6.03 -6.24 -0.79
C ASN A 106 6.98 -7.33 -0.30
N LEU A 107 6.48 -8.27 0.50
CA LEU A 107 7.28 -9.38 1.00
C LEU A 107 7.79 -10.28 -0.14
N GLU A 108 6.95 -10.56 -1.14
CA GLU A 108 7.36 -11.31 -2.34
C GLU A 108 8.51 -10.62 -3.07
N VAL A 109 8.39 -9.33 -3.38
CA VAL A 109 9.45 -8.56 -4.06
C VAL A 109 10.75 -8.57 -3.23
N ARG A 110 10.66 -8.32 -1.92
CA ARG A 110 11.82 -8.35 -1.01
C ARG A 110 12.56 -9.69 -1.01
N LYS A 111 11.84 -10.81 -1.16
CA LYS A 111 12.46 -12.14 -1.25
C LYS A 111 13.34 -12.24 -2.50
N TYR A 112 12.84 -11.81 -3.66
CA TYR A 112 13.60 -11.85 -4.91
C TYR A 112 14.76 -10.86 -4.94
N GLU A 113 14.61 -9.67 -4.35
CA GLU A 113 15.71 -8.70 -4.17
C GLU A 113 16.86 -9.33 -3.36
N LYS A 114 16.55 -9.91 -2.19
CA LYS A 114 17.56 -10.58 -1.36
C LYS A 114 18.22 -11.77 -2.06
N MET A 115 17.47 -12.52 -2.85
CA MET A 115 18.03 -13.61 -3.65
C MET A 115 18.99 -13.07 -4.71
N ARG A 116 18.64 -11.96 -5.38
CA ARG A 116 19.50 -11.30 -6.37
C ARG A 116 20.79 -10.77 -5.74
N GLU A 117 20.71 -10.18 -4.55
CA GLU A 117 21.90 -9.71 -3.82
C GLU A 117 22.87 -10.86 -3.50
N LYS A 118 22.35 -11.99 -3.02
CA LYS A 118 23.17 -13.18 -2.74
C LYS A 118 23.78 -13.78 -4.02
N ASP A 119 22.99 -13.89 -5.08
CA ASP A 119 23.44 -14.40 -6.39
C ASP A 119 24.54 -13.52 -6.97
N TYR A 120 24.38 -12.19 -6.86
CA TYR A 120 25.40 -11.22 -7.28
C TYR A 120 26.70 -11.33 -6.47
N SER A 121 26.60 -11.47 -5.15
CA SER A 121 27.77 -11.67 -4.28
C SER A 121 28.54 -12.94 -4.68
N ALA A 122 27.83 -14.05 -4.90
CA ALA A 122 28.45 -15.31 -5.32
C ALA A 122 29.09 -15.20 -6.71
N PHE A 123 28.45 -14.49 -7.65
CA PHE A 123 29.04 -14.20 -8.94
C PHE A 123 30.34 -13.39 -8.80
N GLN A 124 30.36 -12.38 -7.94
CA GLN A 124 31.55 -11.53 -7.73
C GLN A 124 32.69 -12.31 -7.08
N GLU A 125 32.41 -13.18 -6.10
CA GLU A 125 33.40 -14.09 -5.53
C GLU A 125 33.99 -15.04 -6.58
N GLU A 126 33.17 -15.57 -7.48
CA GLU A 126 33.63 -16.44 -8.56
C GLU A 126 34.51 -15.68 -9.56
N GLN A 127 34.14 -14.46 -9.94
CA GLN A 127 34.98 -13.64 -10.83
C GLN A 127 36.34 -13.35 -10.20
N ASN A 128 36.36 -12.98 -8.91
CA ASN A 128 37.62 -12.73 -8.19
C ASN A 128 38.49 -14.00 -8.12
N ARG A 129 37.87 -15.18 -7.93
CA ARG A 129 38.58 -16.47 -7.92
C ARG A 129 39.21 -16.79 -9.28
N LEU A 130 38.46 -16.60 -10.36
CA LEU A 130 38.95 -16.82 -11.73
C LEU A 130 40.06 -15.84 -12.10
N GLU A 131 39.95 -14.58 -11.71
CA GLU A 131 40.99 -13.57 -11.90
C GLU A 131 42.27 -13.93 -11.13
N ALA A 132 42.16 -14.37 -9.87
CA ALA A 132 43.30 -14.80 -9.08
C ALA A 132 44.01 -16.01 -9.72
N GLN A 133 43.25 -17.03 -10.15
CA GLN A 133 43.81 -18.19 -10.86
C GLN A 133 44.55 -17.78 -12.15
N HIS A 134 43.96 -16.88 -12.93
CA HIS A 134 44.58 -16.39 -14.16
C HIS A 134 45.87 -15.58 -13.89
N LEU A 135 45.92 -14.79 -12.82
CA LEU A 135 47.12 -14.08 -12.39
C LEU A 135 48.24 -15.04 -11.94
N ASP A 136 47.89 -16.09 -11.21
CA ASP A 136 48.83 -17.14 -10.78
C ASP A 136 49.41 -17.91 -11.98
N GLU A 137 48.58 -18.23 -12.97
CA GLU A 137 49.00 -18.87 -14.22
C GLU A 137 49.98 -17.99 -15.00
N ILE A 138 49.64 -16.70 -15.20
CA ILE A 138 50.52 -15.73 -15.86
C ILE A 138 51.86 -15.60 -15.12
N SER A 139 51.82 -15.53 -13.79
CA SER A 139 53.02 -15.37 -12.96
C SER A 139 53.94 -16.58 -13.09
N SER A 140 53.35 -17.79 -13.08
CA SER A 140 54.07 -19.05 -13.31
C SER A 140 54.70 -19.11 -14.71
N LEU A 141 53.97 -18.70 -15.75
CA LEU A 141 54.49 -18.65 -17.11
C LEU A 141 55.63 -17.64 -17.27
N MET A 142 55.50 -16.45 -16.69
CA MET A 142 56.55 -15.42 -16.72
C MET A 142 57.80 -15.86 -15.96
N TYR A 143 57.65 -16.47 -14.79
CA TYR A 143 58.76 -17.01 -14.01
C TYR A 143 59.52 -18.08 -14.80
N ASN A 144 58.80 -19.04 -15.38
CA ASN A 144 59.42 -20.09 -16.21
C ASN A 144 60.16 -19.48 -17.41
N LYS A 145 59.56 -18.52 -18.13
CA LYS A 145 60.25 -17.81 -19.24
C LYS A 145 61.53 -17.09 -18.81
N LYS A 146 61.62 -16.63 -17.57
CA LYS A 146 62.81 -15.97 -17.03
C LYS A 146 63.92 -16.95 -16.64
N ILE A 147 63.59 -18.21 -16.35
CA ILE A 147 64.57 -19.28 -16.08
C ILE A 147 65.20 -19.81 -17.38
N PHE A 148 64.43 -19.87 -18.47
CA PHE A 148 64.91 -20.38 -19.77
C PHE A 148 65.60 -19.32 -20.64
N ARG A 149 65.95 -18.16 -20.10
CA ARG A 149 66.57 -17.04 -20.81
C ARG A 149 67.88 -16.64 -20.14
#